data_AF-A0A926BEB3-F1
#
_entry.id   AF-A0A926BEB3-F1
#
_cell.length_a   1.000
_cell.length_b   1.000
_cell.length_c   1.000
_cell.angle_alpha   90.00
_cell.angle_beta   90.00
_cell.angle_gamma   90.00
#
_symmetry.space_group_name_H-M   'P 1'
#
loop_
_entity.id
_entity.type
_entity.pdbx_description
1 polymer ?
#
loop_
_entity_poly.entity_id
_entity_poly.type
_entity_poly.pdbx_seq_one_letter_code
_entity_poly.pdbx_strand_id
1 'polypeptide(L)'
;VLETGHSWRLGEAWRGGPVILSWADAQAGGRGAAHGANVVLHEFAHKLDMEDGNAEGTPVLYSDAQYDEWHRVMNRAYDRLRGRLWWKYRGWGDDLVLDPYGATDAAEFFAVATEAFFERPRALRRRWRDLYTVLKDYYRQDPAARVIGYLRVLPRYERAVGLGE
;
A
#
# COMPACT_ATOMS: atom_id res chain seq x y z
N VAL A 1 1.00 10.79 -26.46
CA VAL A 1 1.67 12.04 -26.07
C VAL A 1 2.55 11.71 -24.88
N LEU A 2 3.87 11.84 -25.01
CA LEU A 2 4.82 11.70 -23.90
C LEU A 2 5.14 13.11 -23.44
N GLU A 3 4.69 13.49 -22.26
CA GLU A 3 5.10 14.72 -21.59
C GLU A 3 6.14 14.37 -20.52
N THR A 4 7.31 14.99 -20.61
CA THR A 4 8.38 14.88 -19.61
C THR A 4 8.45 16.21 -18.87
N GLY A 5 7.76 16.27 -17.73
CA GLY A 5 7.83 17.39 -16.80
C GLY A 5 8.33 16.88 -15.46
N HIS A 6 9.40 17.49 -14.93
CA HIS A 6 9.80 17.29 -13.53
C HIS A 6 8.73 17.92 -12.64
N SER A 7 7.76 17.09 -12.29
CA SER A 7 6.69 17.35 -11.34
C SER A 7 6.96 16.44 -10.14
N TRP A 8 6.81 16.95 -8.93
CA TRP A 8 6.86 16.13 -7.70
C TRP A 8 5.65 15.19 -7.57
N ARG A 9 4.80 15.09 -8.61
CA ARG A 9 3.66 14.18 -8.72
C ARG A 9 4.15 12.84 -9.29
N LEU A 10 4.19 11.81 -8.44
CA LEU A 10 4.69 10.47 -8.78
C LEU A 10 3.69 9.62 -9.60
N GLY A 11 2.48 10.15 -9.82
CA GLY A 11 1.45 9.67 -10.75
C GLY A 11 0.24 10.60 -10.76
N GLU A 12 -0.65 10.44 -11.75
CA GLU A 12 -1.95 11.12 -11.79
C GLU A 12 -3.05 10.12 -12.20
N ALA A 13 -3.93 9.78 -11.26
CA ALA A 13 -5.16 9.04 -11.54
C ALA A 13 -6.32 10.00 -11.85
N TRP A 14 -6.67 10.14 -13.12
CA TRP A 14 -7.82 10.96 -13.55
C TRP A 14 -9.15 10.18 -13.41
N ARG A 15 -10.23 10.80 -12.94
CA ARG A 15 -11.57 10.16 -12.96
C ARG A 15 -11.97 9.74 -14.36
N GLY A 16 -12.27 8.45 -14.55
CA GLY A 16 -12.57 7.87 -15.86
C GLY A 16 -11.43 7.94 -16.89
N GLY A 17 -10.27 8.49 -16.53
CA GLY A 17 -9.08 8.59 -17.37
C GLY A 17 -8.09 7.44 -17.12
N PRO A 18 -6.99 7.38 -17.88
CA PRO A 18 -5.97 6.35 -17.72
C PRO A 18 -5.24 6.45 -16.36
N VAL A 19 -4.51 5.41 -16.00
CA VAL A 19 -3.46 5.46 -14.97
C VAL A 19 -2.17 5.90 -15.68
N ILE A 20 -1.51 6.94 -15.17
CA ILE A 20 -0.26 7.46 -15.72
C ILE A 20 0.87 7.16 -14.72
N LEU A 21 1.95 6.55 -15.20
CA LEU A 21 3.06 6.09 -14.36
C LEU A 21 4.40 6.50 -14.94
N SER A 22 5.33 6.84 -14.05
CA SER A 22 6.76 6.88 -14.38
C SER A 22 7.30 5.46 -14.55
N TRP A 23 7.90 5.18 -15.71
CA TRP A 23 8.46 3.86 -15.99
C TRP A 23 9.61 3.49 -15.04
N ALA A 24 10.45 4.46 -14.68
CA ALA A 24 11.56 4.25 -13.76
C ALA A 24 11.06 3.84 -12.36
N ASP A 25 10.03 4.53 -11.86
CA ASP A 25 9.46 4.26 -10.54
C ASP A 25 8.69 2.93 -10.51
N ALA A 26 7.94 2.63 -11.57
CA ALA A 26 7.28 1.34 -11.72
C ALA A 26 8.29 0.17 -11.72
N GLN A 27 9.43 0.34 -12.40
CA GLN A 27 10.49 -0.66 -12.42
C GLN A 27 11.19 -0.79 -11.05
N ALA A 28 11.43 0.32 -10.34
CA ALA A 28 12.02 0.31 -9.01
C ALA A 28 11.12 -0.40 -7.99
N GLY A 29 9.81 -0.10 -8.00
CA GLY A 29 8.81 -0.77 -7.17
C GLY A 29 8.73 -2.27 -7.45
N GLY A 30 8.62 -2.66 -8.73
CA GLY A 30 8.52 -4.07 -9.12
C GLY A 30 9.73 -4.94 -8.77
N ARG A 31 10.90 -4.34 -8.52
CA ARG A 31 12.11 -5.05 -8.07
C ARG A 31 12.27 -5.06 -6.54
N GLY A 32 11.32 -4.48 -5.79
CA GLY A 32 11.43 -4.31 -4.34
C GLY A 32 12.54 -3.34 -3.92
N ALA A 33 13.07 -2.54 -4.86
CA ALA A 33 14.20 -1.63 -4.63
C ALA A 33 13.76 -0.27 -4.05
N ALA A 34 12.45 0.01 -4.03
CA ALA A 34 11.87 1.28 -3.58
C ALA A 34 11.45 1.27 -2.09
N HIS A 35 12.10 0.44 -1.25
CA HIS A 35 11.90 0.42 0.21
C HIS A 35 10.44 0.27 0.70
N GLY A 36 9.59 -0.35 -0.12
CA GLY A 36 8.17 -0.57 0.17
C GLY A 36 7.20 0.43 -0.48
N ALA A 37 7.72 1.40 -1.24
CA ALA A 37 6.93 2.21 -2.15
C ALA A 37 6.72 1.49 -3.49
N ASN A 38 5.54 1.63 -4.07
CA ASN A 38 5.17 1.07 -5.36
C ASN A 38 4.08 1.94 -6.01
N VAL A 39 4.52 2.82 -6.91
CA VAL A 39 3.66 3.77 -7.64
C VAL A 39 2.51 3.10 -8.39
N VAL A 40 2.69 1.85 -8.85
CA VAL A 40 1.62 1.12 -9.52
C VAL A 40 0.50 0.83 -8.52
N LEU A 41 0.83 0.24 -7.37
CA LEU A 41 -0.15 -0.06 -6.34
C LEU A 41 -0.83 1.21 -5.80
N HIS A 42 -0.06 2.28 -5.66
CA HIS A 42 -0.53 3.58 -5.21
C HIS A 42 -1.62 4.15 -6.13
N GLU A 43 -1.32 4.29 -7.42
CA GLU A 43 -2.30 4.83 -8.38
C GLU A 43 -3.52 3.93 -8.57
N PHE A 44 -3.34 2.61 -8.48
CA PHE A 44 -4.47 1.68 -8.51
C PHE A 44 -5.36 1.80 -7.26
N ALA A 45 -4.80 2.07 -6.08
CA ALA A 45 -5.59 2.35 -4.89
C ALA A 45 -6.47 3.59 -5.09
N HIS A 46 -5.94 4.66 -5.69
CA HIS A 46 -6.75 5.84 -6.04
C HIS A 46 -7.88 5.53 -7.02
N LYS A 47 -7.66 4.65 -8.00
CA LYS A 47 -8.75 4.22 -8.91
C LYS A 47 -9.85 3.46 -8.18
N LEU A 48 -9.49 2.62 -7.22
CA LEU A 48 -10.44 1.89 -6.39
C LEU A 48 -11.23 2.81 -5.44
N ASP A 49 -10.55 3.80 -4.87
CA ASP A 49 -11.19 4.86 -4.06
C ASP A 49 -12.20 5.65 -4.91
N MET A 50 -11.87 5.92 -6.17
CA MET A 50 -12.71 6.67 -7.10
C MET A 50 -13.82 5.88 -7.81
N GLU A 51 -14.06 4.62 -7.45
CA GLU A 51 -15.03 3.77 -8.17
C GLU A 51 -16.47 4.28 -8.05
N ASP A 52 -16.88 4.78 -6.89
CA ASP A 52 -18.20 5.40 -6.68
C ASP A 52 -18.25 6.89 -7.05
N GLY A 53 -17.11 7.44 -7.45
CA GLY A 53 -16.99 8.85 -7.74
C GLY A 53 -16.79 9.73 -6.50
N ASN A 54 -16.16 9.25 -5.43
CA ASN A 54 -15.56 10.07 -4.39
C ASN A 54 -14.05 9.77 -4.26
N ALA A 55 -13.25 10.63 -3.65
CA ALA A 55 -11.81 10.38 -3.44
C ALA A 55 -11.51 10.71 -1.97
N GLU A 56 -11.93 9.80 -1.09
CA GLU A 56 -12.03 10.05 0.34
C GLU A 56 -11.27 8.99 1.17
N GLY A 57 -10.49 8.13 0.51
CA GLY A 57 -9.80 7.00 1.15
C GLY A 57 -10.73 5.87 1.56
N THR A 58 -11.91 5.78 0.94
CA THR A 58 -12.92 4.76 1.20
C THR A 58 -13.39 4.17 -0.12
N PRO A 59 -12.83 3.03 -0.55
CA PRO A 59 -13.28 2.36 -1.75
C PRO A 59 -14.68 1.77 -1.56
N VAL A 60 -15.29 1.27 -2.64
CA VAL A 60 -16.57 0.57 -2.58
C VAL A 60 -16.46 -0.69 -1.73
N LEU A 61 -17.33 -0.83 -0.71
CA LEU A 61 -17.42 -1.97 0.19
C LEU A 61 -18.77 -2.69 0.05
N TYR A 62 -18.87 -3.91 0.57
CA TYR A 62 -20.01 -4.80 0.28
C TYR A 62 -21.14 -4.74 1.32
N SER A 63 -20.98 -4.00 2.43
CA SER A 63 -21.99 -3.86 3.48
C SER A 63 -21.75 -2.67 4.39
N ASP A 64 -22.81 -2.14 5.01
CA ASP A 64 -22.73 -1.03 5.99
C ASP A 64 -21.78 -1.35 7.15
N ALA A 65 -21.80 -2.58 7.64
CA ALA A 65 -20.90 -3.03 8.72
C ALA A 65 -19.42 -2.96 8.31
N GLN A 66 -19.11 -3.18 7.02
CA GLN A 66 -17.75 -3.01 6.51
C GLN A 66 -17.38 -1.52 6.40
N TYR A 67 -18.30 -0.65 5.99
CA TYR A 67 -18.08 0.79 5.99
C TYR A 67 -17.79 1.33 7.39
N ASP A 68 -18.60 0.95 8.38
CA ASP A 68 -18.40 1.38 9.77
C ASP A 68 -17.02 0.95 10.30
N GLU A 69 -16.66 -0.31 10.09
CA GLU A 69 -15.36 -0.84 10.52
C GLU A 69 -14.20 -0.20 9.77
N TRP A 70 -14.34 0.01 8.45
CA TRP A 70 -13.35 0.68 7.61
C TRP A 70 -13.07 2.09 8.12
N HIS A 71 -14.10 2.93 8.25
CA HIS A 71 -13.95 4.30 8.73
C HIS A 71 -13.33 4.34 10.13
N ARG A 72 -13.79 3.48 11.05
CA ARG A 72 -13.26 3.41 12.41
C ARG A 72 -11.77 3.08 12.44
N VAL A 73 -11.33 2.10 11.64
CA VAL A 73 -9.94 1.65 11.61
C VAL A 73 -9.04 2.61 10.83
N MET A 74 -9.49 3.06 9.65
CA MET A 74 -8.73 3.96 8.79
C MET A 74 -8.49 5.32 9.46
N ASN A 75 -9.52 5.94 10.03
CA ASN A 75 -9.37 7.22 10.73
C ASN A 75 -8.40 7.10 11.93
N ARG A 76 -8.57 6.05 12.74
CA ARG A 76 -7.67 5.80 13.88
C ARG A 76 -6.22 5.59 13.43
N ALA A 77 -6.02 4.87 12.33
CA ALA A 77 -4.69 4.59 11.80
C ALA A 77 -4.05 5.84 11.19
N TYR A 78 -4.83 6.66 10.48
CA TYR A 78 -4.41 7.96 9.94
C TYR A 78 -3.97 8.91 11.06
N ASP A 79 -4.79 9.09 12.10
CA ASP A 79 -4.46 9.93 13.25
C ASP A 79 -3.18 9.44 13.96
N ARG A 80 -3.03 8.11 14.09
CA ARG A 80 -1.82 7.52 14.65
C ARG A 80 -0.59 7.78 13.79
N LEU A 81 -0.71 7.77 12.46
CA LEU A 81 0.40 8.10 11.55
C LEU A 81 0.80 9.57 11.71
N ARG A 82 -0.17 10.49 11.68
CA ARG A 82 0.05 11.93 11.91
C ARG A 82 0.74 12.20 13.25
N GLY A 83 0.29 11.55 14.32
CA GLY A 83 0.91 11.67 15.64
C GLY A 83 2.36 11.15 15.68
N ARG A 84 2.70 10.12 14.90
CA ARG A 84 4.07 9.59 14.80
C ARG A 84 5.02 10.50 14.05
N LEU A 85 4.54 11.21 13.02
CA LEU A 85 5.37 12.17 12.29
C LEU A 85 5.87 13.30 13.17
N TRP A 86 5.02 13.76 14.10
CA TRP A 86 5.40 14.76 15.09
C TRP A 86 6.64 14.34 15.92
N TRP A 87 6.77 13.04 16.23
CA TRP A 87 7.97 12.50 16.92
C TRP A 87 9.17 12.33 15.98
N LYS A 88 8.95 11.95 14.71
CA LYS A 88 10.03 11.84 13.69
C LYS A 88 10.72 13.18 13.47
N TYR A 89 9.96 14.28 13.35
CA TYR A 89 10.53 15.64 13.21
C TYR A 89 11.37 16.08 14.42
N ARG A 90 11.25 15.40 15.58
CA ARG A 90 12.09 15.63 16.76
C ARG A 90 13.35 14.75 16.80
N GLY A 91 13.63 13.99 15.74
CA GLY A 91 14.81 13.11 15.63
C GLY A 91 14.61 11.71 16.24
N TRP A 92 13.37 11.31 16.54
CA TRP A 92 13.05 10.02 17.14
C TRP A 92 12.16 9.18 16.20
N GLY A 93 12.73 8.13 15.58
CA GLY A 93 11.97 7.04 14.95
C GLY A 93 12.35 6.71 13.51
N ASP A 94 13.09 5.61 13.31
CA ASP A 94 13.69 5.23 12.03
C ASP A 94 13.05 4.01 11.31
N ASP A 95 11.86 3.57 11.70
CA ASP A 95 11.22 2.43 11.01
C ASP A 95 9.70 2.57 10.90
N LEU A 96 9.29 3.55 10.10
CA LEU A 96 7.90 3.71 9.70
C LEU A 96 7.56 2.65 8.65
N VAL A 97 6.53 1.86 8.95
CA VAL A 97 5.98 0.87 8.00
C VAL A 97 5.21 1.55 6.87
N LEU A 98 4.56 2.66 7.21
CA LEU A 98 3.81 3.50 6.28
C LEU A 98 4.67 4.72 5.97
N ASP A 99 4.72 5.11 4.70
CA ASP A 99 5.39 6.33 4.29
C ASP A 99 4.72 7.56 4.94
N PRO A 100 5.48 8.54 5.45
CA PRO A 100 4.95 9.82 5.92
C PRO A 100 3.97 10.52 4.98
N TYR A 101 4.12 10.32 3.66
CA TYR A 101 3.26 10.92 2.66
C TYR A 101 1.78 10.54 2.85
N GLY A 102 1.50 9.37 3.40
CA GLY A 102 0.14 8.94 3.74
C GLY A 102 -0.53 9.78 4.84
N ALA A 103 0.17 10.75 5.45
CA ALA A 103 -0.40 11.70 6.40
C ALA A 103 -0.96 12.97 5.75
N THR A 104 -0.93 13.07 4.41
CA THR A 104 -1.40 14.22 3.64
C THR A 104 -2.92 14.35 3.70
N ASP A 105 -3.64 13.30 3.34
CA ASP A 105 -5.09 13.18 3.45
C ASP A 105 -5.50 11.70 3.52
N ALA A 106 -6.82 11.43 3.57
CA ALA A 106 -7.35 10.08 3.70
C ALA A 106 -7.15 9.21 2.44
N ALA A 107 -7.18 9.81 1.23
CA ALA A 107 -6.98 9.10 -0.02
C ALA A 107 -5.52 8.65 -0.14
N GLU A 108 -4.58 9.54 0.16
CA GLU A 108 -3.15 9.26 0.23
C GLU A 108 -2.82 8.23 1.32
N PHE A 109 -3.51 8.31 2.46
CA PHE A 109 -3.38 7.31 3.51
C PHE A 109 -3.75 5.91 3.00
N PHE A 110 -4.87 5.79 2.29
CA PHE A 110 -5.30 4.52 1.72
C PHE A 110 -4.31 3.98 0.68
N ALA A 111 -3.78 4.83 -0.20
CA ALA A 111 -2.79 4.44 -1.18
C ALA A 111 -1.48 3.94 -0.55
N VAL A 112 -0.94 4.68 0.42
CA VAL A 112 0.27 4.27 1.18
C VAL A 112 0.03 3.01 2.02
N ALA A 113 -1.15 2.86 2.60
CA ALA A 113 -1.53 1.64 3.32
C ALA A 113 -1.61 0.43 2.39
N THR A 114 -2.07 0.62 1.17
CA THR A 114 -2.12 -0.40 0.11
C THR A 114 -0.72 -0.84 -0.30
N GLU A 115 0.20 0.11 -0.55
CA GLU A 115 1.60 -0.19 -0.83
C GLU A 115 2.20 -1.05 0.29
N ALA A 116 2.07 -0.61 1.55
CA ALA A 116 2.59 -1.34 2.70
C ALA A 116 1.94 -2.72 2.89
N PHE A 117 0.68 -2.88 2.48
CA PHE A 117 -0.04 -4.16 2.57
C PHE A 117 0.54 -5.21 1.64
N PHE A 118 0.95 -4.83 0.42
CA PHE A 118 1.55 -5.77 -0.53
C PHE A 118 3.07 -5.87 -0.39
N GLU A 119 3.76 -4.76 -0.16
CA GLU A 119 5.23 -4.70 -0.15
C GLU A 119 5.83 -5.01 1.23
N ARG A 120 5.17 -4.61 2.33
CA ARG A 120 5.66 -4.82 3.71
C ARG A 120 4.63 -5.53 4.61
N PRO A 121 3.93 -6.59 4.15
CA PRO A 121 2.76 -7.15 4.82
C PRO A 121 3.02 -7.63 6.25
N ARG A 122 4.18 -8.24 6.51
CA ARG A 122 4.52 -8.74 7.85
C ARG A 122 4.76 -7.60 8.84
N ALA A 123 5.39 -6.52 8.38
CA ALA A 123 5.62 -5.34 9.22
C ALA A 123 4.30 -4.62 9.49
N LEU A 124 3.43 -4.51 8.47
CA LEU A 124 2.09 -3.94 8.60
C LEU A 124 1.24 -4.76 9.57
N ARG A 125 1.13 -6.07 9.38
CA ARG A 125 0.40 -6.97 10.28
C ARG A 125 0.88 -6.91 11.73
N ARG A 126 2.19 -6.75 11.96
CA ARG A 126 2.78 -6.68 13.30
C ARG A 126 2.52 -5.34 14.00
N ARG A 127 2.67 -4.21 13.28
CA ARG A 127 2.64 -2.86 13.88
C ARG A 127 1.29 -2.14 13.74
N TRP A 128 0.47 -2.56 12.79
CA TRP A 128 -0.81 -1.99 12.37
C TRP A 128 -1.83 -3.10 12.12
N ARG A 129 -2.07 -3.93 13.15
CA ARG A 129 -2.87 -5.16 13.03
C ARG A 129 -4.28 -4.92 12.50
N ASP A 130 -5.00 -3.95 13.06
CA ASP A 130 -6.38 -3.66 12.66
C ASP A 130 -6.45 -3.17 11.21
N LEU A 131 -5.53 -2.27 10.83
CA LEU A 131 -5.37 -1.78 9.45
C LEU A 131 -5.09 -2.92 8.47
N TYR A 132 -4.20 -3.85 8.83
CA TYR A 132 -3.93 -5.03 8.00
C TYR A 132 -5.18 -5.89 7.82
N THR A 133 -5.98 -6.07 8.87
CA THR A 133 -7.20 -6.87 8.80
C THR A 133 -8.22 -6.27 7.83
N VAL A 134 -8.53 -4.98 7.94
CA VAL A 134 -9.50 -4.34 7.05
C VAL A 134 -9.04 -4.34 5.58
N LEU A 135 -7.73 -4.13 5.33
CA LEU A 135 -7.18 -4.23 3.98
C LEU A 135 -7.20 -5.66 3.44
N LYS A 136 -6.92 -6.66 4.28
CA LYS A 136 -7.04 -8.07 3.91
C LYS A 136 -8.48 -8.43 3.54
N ASP A 137 -9.45 -7.96 4.30
CA ASP A 137 -10.87 -8.25 4.07
C ASP A 137 -11.36 -7.55 2.80
N TYR A 138 -10.91 -6.32 2.57
CA TYR A 138 -11.17 -5.56 1.34
C TYR A 138 -10.53 -6.22 0.09
N TYR A 139 -9.21 -6.41 0.07
CA TYR A 139 -8.50 -7.01 -1.07
C TYR A 139 -8.76 -8.50 -1.24
N ARG A 140 -9.32 -9.17 -0.22
CA ARG A 140 -9.53 -10.62 -0.15
C ARG A 140 -8.23 -11.41 -0.36
N GLN A 141 -7.12 -10.90 0.17
CA GLN A 141 -5.78 -11.47 0.04
C GLN A 141 -5.06 -11.48 1.40
N ASP A 142 -4.14 -12.42 1.62
CA ASP A 142 -3.26 -12.43 2.80
C ASP A 142 -1.77 -12.48 2.38
N PRO A 143 -1.18 -11.33 1.96
CA PRO A 143 0.20 -11.31 1.50
C PRO A 143 1.20 -11.72 2.60
N ALA A 144 0.92 -11.44 3.88
CA ALA A 144 1.78 -11.87 4.99
C ALA A 144 1.87 -13.40 5.12
N ALA A 145 0.79 -14.12 4.78
CA ALA A 145 0.76 -15.58 4.75
C ALA A 145 1.43 -16.14 3.48
N ARG A 146 1.29 -15.48 2.32
CA ARG A 146 1.87 -15.95 1.04
C ARG A 146 3.40 -16.04 1.06
N VAL A 147 4.08 -15.13 1.75
CA VAL A 147 5.56 -15.18 1.89
C VAL A 147 6.01 -16.45 2.63
N ILE A 148 5.20 -17.01 3.53
CA ILE A 148 5.51 -18.30 4.18
C ILE A 148 5.29 -19.47 3.21
N GLY A 149 4.25 -19.39 2.37
CA GLY A 149 3.99 -20.38 1.32
C GLY A 149 5.16 -20.53 0.35
N TYR A 150 5.69 -19.40 -0.17
CA TYR A 150 6.81 -19.42 -1.11
C TYR A 150 8.08 -20.04 -0.49
N LEU A 151 8.47 -19.60 0.71
CA LEU A 151 9.65 -20.14 1.41
C LEU A 151 9.51 -21.62 1.81
N ARG A 152 8.29 -22.13 2.02
CA ARG A 152 8.05 -23.56 2.27
C ARG A 152 8.12 -24.41 0.99
N VAL A 153 7.91 -23.82 -0.18
CA VAL A 153 7.93 -24.53 -1.47
C VAL A 153 9.33 -24.53 -2.10
N LEU A 154 10.17 -23.53 -1.82
CA LEU A 154 11.54 -23.44 -2.38
C LEU A 154 12.39 -24.71 -2.18
N PRO A 155 12.43 -25.37 -0.99
CA PRO A 155 13.22 -26.59 -0.81
C PRO A 155 12.71 -27.80 -1.62
N ARG A 156 11.50 -27.73 -2.17
CA ARG A 156 10.91 -28.74 -3.06
C ARG A 156 11.12 -28.38 -4.54
N TYR A 157 11.04 -27.09 -4.87
CA TYR A 157 11.29 -26.60 -6.21
C TYR A 157 12.77 -26.79 -6.61
N GLU A 158 13.73 -26.37 -5.79
CA GLU A 158 15.17 -26.47 -6.12
C GLU A 158 15.62 -27.93 -6.29
N ARG A 159 15.05 -28.86 -5.51
CA ARG A 159 15.26 -30.30 -5.68
C ARG A 159 14.59 -30.88 -6.93
N ALA A 160 13.48 -30.30 -7.40
CA ALA A 160 12.77 -30.76 -8.59
C ALA A 160 13.41 -30.26 -9.89
N VAL A 161 14.13 -29.13 -9.88
CA VAL A 161 14.81 -28.56 -11.06
C VAL A 161 16.33 -28.67 -11.05
N GLY A 162 16.92 -29.34 -10.04
CA GLY A 162 18.36 -29.64 -10.02
C GLY A 162 19.27 -28.42 -9.91
N LEU A 163 18.77 -27.31 -9.36
CA LEU A 163 19.53 -26.06 -9.20
C LEU A 163 20.26 -25.95 -7.86
N GLY A 164 20.45 -27.07 -7.16
CA GLY A 164 21.12 -27.12 -5.87
C GLY A 164 22.37 -27.99 -5.92
N GLU A 165 23.47 -27.44 -6.44
CA GLU A 165 24.86 -27.73 -6.04
C GLU A 165 25.65 -26.42 -5.96
#